data_AF-A0A4Q3N8M5-F1
#
_entry.id   AF-A0A4Q3N8M5-F1
#
_cell.length_a   1.000
_cell.length_b   1.000
_cell.length_c   1.000
_cell.angle_alpha   90.00
_cell.angle_beta   90.00
_cell.angle_gamma   90.00
#
_symmetry.space_group_name_H-M   'P 1'
#
loop_
_entity.id
_entity.type
_entity.pdbx_description
1 polymer ?
#
loop_
_entity_poly.entity_id
_entity_poly.type
_entity_poly.pdbx_seq_one_letter_code
_entity_poly.pdbx_strand_id
1 'polypeptide(L)'
;LQALVVRALDRSPQFMAAALPKKLFPPRFNRYSQAASHYGRHVDNAVRFTDNGARVRTDLSCTLFLCEPGEYDGGELVVHGAGASQQAKLAAGDAVLYPGTSVHEVLPVTRGERLAAFFWIESMVRSNEQRQLLHEMDLALMALREAGGESPAAVALTGTYHNLLRMWADT
;
A
#
# COMPACT_ATOMS: atom_id res chain seq x y z
N LEU A 1 17.62 1.38 7.70
CA LEU A 1 16.63 1.72 6.65
C LEU A 1 15.22 1.22 6.98
N GLN A 2 15.00 -0.06 7.31
CA GLN A 2 13.66 -0.58 7.65
C GLN A 2 12.89 0.26 8.68
N ALA A 3 13.52 0.53 9.84
CA ALA A 3 12.90 1.33 10.90
C ALA A 3 12.60 2.77 10.47
N LEU A 4 13.32 3.34 9.48
CA LEU A 4 13.01 4.67 8.96
C LEU A 4 11.74 4.64 8.11
N VAL A 5 11.60 3.63 7.25
CA VAL A 5 10.39 3.42 6.45
C VAL A 5 9.17 3.23 7.34
N VAL A 6 9.25 2.32 8.32
CA VAL A 6 8.14 2.07 9.26
C VAL A 6 7.73 3.35 9.99
N ARG A 7 8.68 4.10 10.56
CA ARG A 7 8.38 5.39 11.23
C ARG A 7 7.80 6.46 10.30
N ALA A 8 8.10 6.41 8.99
CA ALA A 8 7.50 7.32 8.03
C ALA A 8 6.04 6.95 7.75
N LEU A 9 5.75 5.65 7.60
CA LEU A 9 4.41 5.12 7.40
C LEU A 9 3.50 5.40 8.61
N ASP A 10 4.00 5.20 9.83
CA ASP A 10 3.26 5.47 11.08
C ASP A 10 2.82 6.94 11.21
N ARG A 11 3.52 7.85 10.53
CA ARG A 11 3.23 9.29 10.51
C ARG A 11 2.40 9.73 9.31
N SER A 12 2.00 8.82 8.43
CA SER A 12 1.21 9.13 7.23
C SER A 12 -0.27 8.81 7.48
N PRO A 13 -1.15 9.82 7.69
CA PRO A 13 -2.57 9.58 7.90
C PRO A 13 -3.22 8.87 6.72
N GLN A 14 -2.81 9.23 5.50
CA GLN A 14 -3.32 8.63 4.27
C GLN A 14 -2.98 7.13 4.18
N PHE A 15 -1.75 6.74 4.56
CA PHE A 15 -1.38 5.32 4.64
C PHE A 15 -2.20 4.59 5.70
N MET A 16 -2.34 5.18 6.90
CA MET A 16 -3.09 4.56 8.00
C MET A 16 -4.56 4.36 7.64
N ALA A 17 -5.20 5.34 7.00
CA ALA A 17 -6.59 5.27 6.56
C ALA A 17 -6.80 4.27 5.43
N ALA A 18 -5.89 4.22 4.44
CA ALA A 18 -6.02 3.31 3.30
C ALA A 18 -5.68 1.84 3.64
N ALA A 19 -4.66 1.63 4.49
CA ALA A 19 -4.13 0.29 4.77
C ALA A 19 -4.68 -0.35 6.04
N LEU A 20 -5.12 0.45 7.02
CA LEU A 20 -5.58 -0.01 8.35
C LEU A 20 -4.66 -1.10 8.95
N PRO A 21 -3.34 -0.85 9.08
CA PRO A 21 -2.36 -1.90 9.34
C PRO A 21 -2.52 -2.54 10.73
N LYS A 22 -2.62 -3.88 10.77
CA LYS A 22 -2.50 -4.70 11.99
C LYS A 22 -1.05 -5.15 12.20
N LYS A 23 -0.39 -5.62 11.13
CA LYS A 23 1.02 -6.03 11.13
C LYS A 23 1.70 -5.67 9.82
N LEU A 24 2.97 -5.31 9.89
CA LEU A 24 3.83 -5.14 8.74
C LEU A 24 4.81 -6.31 8.65
N PHE A 25 4.92 -6.90 7.47
CA PHE A 25 6.12 -7.64 7.13
C PHE A 25 7.28 -6.63 6.98
N PRO A 26 8.47 -6.86 7.56
CA PRO A 26 9.55 -5.88 7.52
C PRO A 26 9.90 -5.44 6.09
N PRO A 27 10.08 -4.12 5.82
CA PRO A 27 10.51 -3.62 4.52
C PRO A 27 11.76 -4.33 3.98
N ARG A 28 11.66 -4.83 2.76
CA ARG A 28 12.81 -5.31 1.99
C ARG A 28 13.16 -4.26 0.94
N PHE A 29 14.41 -4.28 0.48
CA PHE A 29 14.91 -3.32 -0.48
C PHE A 29 15.35 -4.08 -1.73
N ASN A 30 14.93 -3.60 -2.89
CA ASN A 30 15.33 -4.17 -4.18
C ASN A 30 15.98 -3.11 -5.06
N ARG A 31 16.76 -3.61 -6.01
CA ARG A 31 17.38 -2.84 -7.06
C ARG A 31 17.18 -3.56 -8.38
N TYR A 32 16.61 -2.88 -9.36
CA TYR A 32 16.56 -3.34 -10.74
C TYR A 32 17.47 -2.48 -11.61
N SER A 33 18.28 -3.13 -12.43
CA SER A 33 19.25 -2.52 -13.35
C SER A 33 19.38 -3.41 -14.59
N GLN A 34 20.13 -3.02 -15.62
CA GLN A 34 20.27 -3.85 -16.83
C GLN A 34 20.69 -5.31 -16.56
N ALA A 35 21.49 -5.57 -15.52
CA ALA A 35 21.94 -6.92 -15.15
C ALA A 35 20.84 -7.79 -14.49
N ALA A 36 19.90 -7.16 -13.79
CA ALA A 36 18.75 -7.79 -13.14
C ALA A 36 17.55 -6.86 -13.33
N SER A 37 16.97 -6.90 -14.53
CA SER A 37 16.18 -5.77 -15.05
C SER A 37 14.72 -5.77 -14.62
N HIS A 38 14.15 -6.93 -14.29
CA HIS A 38 12.71 -7.05 -14.11
C HIS A 38 12.36 -8.12 -13.09
N TYR A 39 11.07 -8.17 -12.71
CA TYR A 39 10.49 -9.28 -11.99
C TYR A 39 9.16 -9.63 -12.65
N GLY A 40 9.08 -10.84 -13.20
CA GLY A 40 7.95 -11.26 -14.03
C GLY A 40 6.63 -11.37 -13.26
N ARG A 41 5.56 -11.65 -14.02
CA ARG A 41 4.20 -11.79 -13.47
C ARG A 41 4.14 -12.84 -12.38
N HIS A 42 3.65 -12.44 -11.21
CA HIS A 42 3.45 -13.31 -10.07
C HIS A 42 2.33 -12.77 -9.17
N VAL A 43 1.87 -13.60 -8.25
CA VAL A 43 1.03 -13.22 -7.12
C VAL A 43 1.83 -13.47 -5.85
N ASP A 44 1.66 -12.62 -4.86
CA ASP A 44 2.32 -12.82 -3.58
C ASP A 44 1.77 -14.03 -2.83
N ASN A 45 2.64 -14.73 -2.10
CA ASN A 45 2.18 -15.76 -1.18
C ASN A 45 1.26 -15.15 -0.12
N ALA A 46 0.09 -15.77 0.09
CA ALA A 46 -0.97 -15.30 0.98
C ALA A 46 -0.55 -15.17 2.46
N VAL A 47 0.46 -15.94 2.88
CA VAL A 47 1.05 -15.88 4.22
C VAL A 47 2.57 -15.84 4.09
N ARG A 48 3.19 -14.87 4.74
CA ARG A 48 4.65 -14.74 4.85
C ARG A 48 5.09 -14.99 6.29
N PHE A 49 6.29 -15.54 6.44
CA PHE A 49 6.95 -15.73 7.72
C PHE A 49 8.08 -14.72 7.84
N THR A 50 8.01 -13.89 8.87
CA THR A 50 9.09 -12.95 9.20
C THR A 50 10.31 -13.72 9.72
N ASP A 51 11.44 -13.03 9.83
CA ASP A 51 12.71 -13.65 10.26
C ASP A 51 12.65 -14.26 11.68
N ASN A 52 11.70 -13.82 12.52
CA ASN A 52 11.45 -14.37 13.85
C ASN A 52 10.35 -15.45 13.90
N GLY A 53 9.85 -15.89 12.74
CA GLY A 53 8.82 -16.92 12.60
C GLY A 53 7.38 -16.41 12.74
N ALA A 54 7.14 -15.12 12.99
CA ALA A 54 5.78 -14.59 13.03
C ALA A 54 5.13 -14.61 11.64
N ARG A 55 3.86 -15.02 11.60
CA ARG A 55 3.03 -15.06 10.39
C ARG A 55 2.40 -13.70 10.12
N VAL A 56 2.45 -13.28 8.86
CA VAL A 56 1.79 -12.08 8.34
C VAL A 56 0.95 -12.49 7.13
N ARG A 57 -0.36 -12.25 7.20
CA ARG A 57 -1.25 -12.38 6.04
C ARG A 57 -1.04 -11.20 5.10
N THR A 58 -0.91 -11.45 3.81
CA THR A 58 -0.54 -10.42 2.82
C THR A 58 -1.77 -9.81 2.14
N ASP A 59 -2.56 -9.05 2.91
CA ASP A 59 -3.78 -8.41 2.38
C ASP A 59 -3.43 -7.32 1.35
N LEU A 60 -2.41 -6.53 1.66
CA LEU A 60 -1.88 -5.49 0.79
C LEU A 60 -0.39 -5.68 0.57
N SER A 61 0.04 -5.37 -0.64
CA SER A 61 1.44 -5.15 -0.98
C SER A 61 1.69 -3.64 -1.11
N CYS A 62 2.88 -3.21 -0.72
CA CYS A 62 3.31 -1.82 -0.80
C CYS A 62 4.67 -1.72 -1.47
N THR A 63 4.82 -0.75 -2.37
CA THR A 63 6.10 -0.33 -2.93
C THR A 63 6.30 1.16 -2.66
N LEU A 64 7.36 1.49 -1.92
CA LEU A 64 7.86 2.83 -1.70
C LEU A 64 9.03 3.08 -2.67
N PHE A 65 8.90 4.07 -3.54
CA PHE A 65 9.92 4.44 -4.51
C PHE A 65 11.04 5.22 -3.82
N LEU A 66 12.31 4.89 -4.11
CA LEU A 66 13.49 5.46 -3.44
C LEU A 66 14.43 6.19 -4.42
N CYS A 67 14.01 6.34 -5.68
CA CYS A 67 14.74 7.03 -6.74
C CYS A 67 13.72 7.75 -7.63
N GLU A 68 14.14 8.83 -8.27
CA GLU A 68 13.25 9.62 -9.12
C GLU A 68 12.93 8.89 -10.42
N PRO A 69 11.73 9.06 -11.00
CA PRO A 69 11.31 8.35 -12.20
C PRO A 69 12.18 8.72 -13.43
N GLY A 70 12.83 9.88 -13.43
CA GLY A 70 13.77 10.30 -14.48
C GLY A 70 15.15 9.65 -14.41
N GLU A 71 15.50 9.01 -13.29
CA GLU A 71 16.82 8.38 -13.09
C GLU A 71 16.95 7.04 -13.82
N TYR A 72 15.84 6.43 -14.24
CA TYR A 72 15.83 5.14 -14.94
C TYR A 72 14.76 5.06 -16.03
N ASP A 73 14.97 4.22 -17.04
CA ASP A 73 14.01 3.98 -18.13
C ASP A 73 13.39 2.58 -17.99
N GLY A 74 12.09 2.46 -18.25
CA GLY A 74 11.30 1.28 -17.88
C GLY A 74 11.09 1.19 -16.36
N GLY A 75 11.02 -0.04 -15.82
CA GLY A 75 10.90 -0.26 -14.37
C GLY A 75 9.53 0.07 -13.76
N GLU A 76 8.50 0.25 -14.58
CA GLU A 76 7.13 0.45 -14.13
C GLU A 76 6.65 -0.79 -13.36
N LEU A 77 6.03 -0.56 -12.19
CA LEU A 77 5.26 -1.60 -11.51
C LEU A 77 3.91 -1.71 -12.20
N VAL A 78 3.59 -2.87 -12.75
CA VAL A 78 2.31 -3.15 -13.38
C VAL A 78 1.48 -4.03 -12.47
N VAL A 79 0.30 -3.56 -12.07
CA VAL A 79 -0.69 -4.31 -11.31
C VAL A 79 -1.85 -4.65 -12.25
N HIS A 80 -2.09 -5.95 -12.46
CA HIS A 80 -3.11 -6.44 -13.37
C HIS A 80 -4.45 -6.58 -12.66
N GLY A 81 -5.43 -5.77 -13.05
CA GLY A 81 -6.82 -5.87 -12.60
C GLY A 81 -7.69 -6.69 -13.57
N ALA A 82 -8.94 -6.96 -13.17
CA ALA A 82 -9.88 -7.75 -13.97
C ALA A 82 -10.30 -7.09 -15.30
N GLY A 83 -10.21 -5.76 -15.40
CA GLY A 83 -10.58 -5.00 -16.61
C GLY A 83 -9.42 -4.25 -17.27
N ALA A 84 -8.47 -3.75 -16.48
CA ALA A 84 -7.30 -3.03 -16.99
C ALA A 84 -6.12 -3.19 -16.03
N SER A 85 -4.91 -3.12 -16.57
CA SER A 85 -3.69 -3.04 -15.78
C SER A 85 -3.37 -1.58 -15.46
N GLN A 86 -2.90 -1.33 -14.25
CA GLN A 86 -2.42 -0.02 -13.81
C GLN A 86 -0.90 -0.06 -13.74
N GLN A 87 -0.25 1.04 -14.13
CA GLN A 87 1.20 1.18 -14.07
C GLN A 87 1.59 2.28 -13.08
N ALA A 88 2.59 2.01 -12.25
CA ALA A 88 3.11 2.95 -11.26
C ALA A 88 4.62 3.16 -11.43
N LYS A 89 5.00 4.43 -11.54
CA LYS A 89 6.38 4.92 -11.55
C LYS A 89 6.38 6.32 -10.91
N LEU A 90 6.45 6.34 -9.58
CA LEU A 90 6.19 7.53 -8.77
C LEU A 90 7.50 8.24 -8.38
N ALA A 91 7.38 9.46 -7.83
CA ALA A 91 8.51 10.23 -7.32
C ALA A 91 9.18 9.52 -6.13
N ALA A 92 10.43 9.88 -5.84
CA ALA A 92 11.11 9.32 -4.68
C ALA A 92 10.39 9.75 -3.39
N GLY A 93 10.07 8.78 -2.53
CA GLY A 93 9.29 9.00 -1.29
C GLY A 93 7.80 8.69 -1.43
N ASP A 94 7.26 8.59 -2.64
CA ASP A 94 5.88 8.18 -2.86
C ASP A 94 5.73 6.66 -2.79
N ALA A 95 4.54 6.20 -2.38
CA ALA A 95 4.22 4.79 -2.26
C ALA A 95 2.94 4.42 -2.99
N VAL A 96 2.90 3.19 -3.50
CA VAL A 96 1.70 2.57 -4.07
C VAL A 96 1.27 1.39 -3.21
N LEU A 97 -0.02 1.34 -2.90
CA LEU A 97 -0.69 0.22 -2.24
C LEU A 97 -1.57 -0.52 -3.25
N TYR A 98 -1.53 -1.85 -3.21
CA TYR A 98 -2.38 -2.69 -4.04
C TYR A 98 -2.70 -4.02 -3.34
N PRO A 99 -3.80 -4.69 -3.71
CA PRO A 99 -4.16 -5.98 -3.12
C PRO A 99 -3.04 -7.02 -3.30
N GLY A 100 -2.69 -7.74 -2.24
CA GLY A 100 -1.72 -8.84 -2.33
C GLY A 100 -2.19 -10.00 -3.21
N THR A 101 -3.48 -10.04 -3.54
CA THR A 101 -4.09 -10.99 -4.47
C THR A 101 -3.89 -10.65 -5.95
N SER A 102 -3.39 -9.45 -6.26
CA SER A 102 -3.23 -8.99 -7.64
C SER A 102 -2.00 -9.61 -8.30
N VAL A 103 -2.17 -10.10 -9.54
CA VAL A 103 -1.03 -10.41 -10.40
C VAL A 103 -0.28 -9.11 -10.68
N HIS A 104 1.03 -9.11 -10.52
CA HIS A 104 1.84 -7.92 -10.78
C HIS A 104 3.24 -8.29 -11.27
N GLU A 105 3.90 -7.31 -11.90
CA GLU A 105 5.26 -7.43 -12.42
C GLU A 105 5.98 -6.07 -12.36
N VAL A 106 7.31 -6.10 -12.37
CA VAL A 106 8.13 -4.90 -12.60
C VAL A 106 8.73 -5.03 -14.00
N LEU A 107 8.43 -4.09 -14.89
CA LEU A 107 8.96 -4.11 -16.26
C LEU A 107 10.49 -3.94 -16.30
N PRO A 108 11.16 -4.38 -17.38
CA PRO A 108 12.60 -4.22 -17.51
C PRO A 108 13.10 -2.78 -17.37
N VAL A 109 14.04 -2.57 -16.45
CA VAL A 109 14.88 -1.37 -16.41
C VAL A 109 15.92 -1.45 -17.52
N THR A 110 15.89 -0.49 -18.45
CA THR A 110 16.77 -0.46 -19.64
C THR A 110 17.89 0.57 -19.52
N ARG A 111 17.76 1.57 -18.64
CA ARG A 111 18.78 2.56 -18.30
C ARG A 111 18.66 2.89 -16.81
N GLY A 112 19.79 3.18 -16.16
CA GLY A 112 19.83 3.58 -14.75
C GLY A 112 19.52 2.45 -13.78
N GLU A 113 19.14 2.81 -12.57
CA GLU A 113 18.80 1.86 -11.52
C GLU A 113 17.49 2.28 -10.83
N ARG A 114 16.56 1.33 -10.68
CA ARG A 114 15.34 1.50 -9.89
C ARG A 114 15.58 0.96 -8.48
N LEU A 115 15.51 1.84 -7.49
CA LEU A 115 15.58 1.51 -6.07
C LEU A 115 14.19 1.63 -5.45
N ALA A 116 13.78 0.61 -4.69
CA ALA A 116 12.53 0.67 -3.94
C ALA A 116 12.62 -0.12 -2.63
N ALA A 117 11.75 0.25 -1.69
CA ALA A 117 11.39 -0.62 -0.58
C ALA A 117 10.04 -1.28 -0.88
N PHE A 118 9.91 -2.57 -0.57
CA PHE A 118 8.68 -3.33 -0.74
C PHE A 118 8.37 -4.15 0.51
N PHE A 119 7.09 -4.27 0.83
CA PHE A 119 6.61 -5.01 2.00
C PHE A 119 5.14 -5.38 1.88
N TRP A 120 4.68 -6.19 2.82
CA TRP A 120 3.29 -6.63 2.94
C TRP A 120 2.67 -6.12 4.23
N ILE A 121 1.37 -5.89 4.16
CA ILE A 121 0.55 -5.46 5.29
C ILE A 121 -0.53 -6.51 5.52
N GLU A 122 -0.60 -7.00 6.76
CA GLU A 122 -1.82 -7.60 7.30
C GLU A 122 -2.69 -6.45 7.79
N SER A 123 -3.83 -6.26 7.15
CA SER A 123 -4.80 -5.22 7.51
C SER A 123 -5.68 -5.73 8.66
N MET A 124 -6.13 -4.82 9.53
CA MET A 124 -7.20 -5.10 10.49
C MET A 124 -8.47 -5.54 9.74
N VAL A 125 -8.74 -4.95 8.58
CA VAL A 125 -9.89 -5.29 7.73
C VAL A 125 -9.44 -6.15 6.55
N ARG A 126 -9.82 -7.43 6.56
CA ARG A 126 -9.38 -8.43 5.59
C ARG A 126 -9.92 -8.18 4.17
N SER A 127 -11.22 -7.91 4.02
CA SER A 127 -11.84 -7.71 2.70
C SER A 127 -11.35 -6.41 2.06
N ASN A 128 -10.98 -6.50 0.78
CA ASN A 128 -10.59 -5.33 -0.01
C ASN A 128 -11.75 -4.35 -0.15
N GLU A 129 -12.96 -4.87 -0.37
CA GLU A 129 -14.20 -4.10 -0.56
C GLU A 129 -14.57 -3.35 0.71
N GLN A 130 -14.56 -4.01 1.87
CA GLN A 130 -14.81 -3.39 3.17
C GLN A 130 -13.80 -2.27 3.47
N ARG A 131 -12.51 -2.54 3.21
CA ARG A 131 -11.45 -1.55 3.43
C ARG A 131 -11.57 -0.36 2.48
N GLN A 132 -11.91 -0.59 1.22
CA GLN A 132 -12.16 0.46 0.24
C GLN A 132 -13.34 1.35 0.67
N LEU A 133 -14.46 0.74 1.10
CA LEU A 133 -15.62 1.49 1.60
C LEU A 133 -15.27 2.36 2.81
N LEU A 134 -14.48 1.84 3.76
CA LEU A 134 -13.98 2.62 4.89
C LEU A 134 -13.11 3.79 4.42
N HIS A 135 -12.17 3.55 3.51
CA HIS A 135 -11.29 4.59 3.00
C HIS A 135 -12.05 5.70 2.26
N GLU A 136 -12.99 5.35 1.39
CA GLU A 136 -13.84 6.32 0.69
C GLU A 136 -14.69 7.15 1.66
N MET A 137 -15.24 6.50 2.69
CA MET A 137 -16.00 7.19 3.74
C MET A 137 -15.12 8.16 4.54
N ASP A 138 -13.90 7.78 4.87
CA ASP A 138 -12.93 8.64 5.58
C ASP A 138 -12.58 9.88 4.75
N LEU A 139 -12.27 9.70 3.46
CA LEU A 139 -12.02 10.81 2.52
C LEU A 139 -13.22 11.76 2.40
N ALA A 140 -14.43 11.21 2.29
CA ALA A 140 -15.65 12.02 2.24
C ALA A 140 -15.87 12.80 3.54
N LEU A 141 -15.60 12.20 4.69
CA LEU A 141 -15.70 12.88 5.99
C LEU A 141 -14.66 13.99 6.15
N MET A 142 -13.43 13.77 5.68
CA MET A 142 -12.39 14.81 5.65
C MET A 142 -12.82 15.99 4.78
N ALA A 143 -13.29 15.74 3.57
CA ALA A 143 -13.75 16.79 2.65
C ALA A 143 -14.93 17.59 3.24
N LEU A 144 -15.88 16.92 3.90
CA LEU A 144 -16.99 17.58 4.59
C LEU A 144 -16.51 18.53 5.70
N ARG A 145 -15.54 18.07 6.50
CA ARG A 145 -14.95 18.86 7.60
C ARG A 145 -14.18 20.07 7.06
N GLU A 146 -13.43 19.90 5.97
CA GLU A 146 -12.69 20.99 5.32
C GLU A 146 -13.62 22.05 4.72
N ALA A 147 -14.75 21.64 4.13
CA ALA A 147 -15.67 22.57 3.47
C ALA A 147 -16.55 23.35 4.45
N GLY A 148 -16.97 22.75 5.57
CA GLY A 148 -18.03 23.30 6.43
C GLY A 148 -17.75 23.26 7.93
N GLY A 149 -16.57 22.80 8.35
CA GLY A 149 -16.26 22.55 9.75
C GLY A 149 -16.97 21.32 10.32
N GLU A 150 -16.85 21.12 11.63
CA GLU A 150 -17.52 20.01 12.32
C GLU A 150 -19.02 20.29 12.48
N SER A 151 -19.86 19.34 12.07
CA SER A 151 -21.32 19.42 12.21
C SER A 151 -21.86 18.20 12.95
N PRO A 152 -23.05 18.28 13.58
CA PRO A 152 -23.66 17.12 14.24
C PRO A 152 -23.82 15.90 13.31
N ALA A 153 -24.10 16.13 12.03
CA ALA A 153 -24.19 15.06 11.02
C ALA A 153 -22.82 14.45 10.70
N ALA A 154 -21.77 15.26 10.56
CA ALA A 154 -20.40 14.78 10.35
C ALA A 154 -19.93 13.92 11.54
N VAL A 155 -20.21 14.35 12.77
CA VAL A 155 -19.93 13.56 13.99
C VAL A 155 -20.66 12.23 13.97
N ALA A 156 -21.96 12.23 13.62
CA ALA A 156 -22.73 10.99 13.53
C ALA A 156 -22.17 10.02 12.48
N LEU A 157 -21.77 10.52 11.30
CA LEU A 157 -21.14 9.72 10.26
C LEU A 157 -19.76 9.19 10.68
N THR A 158 -18.93 10.01 11.36
CA THR A 158 -17.68 9.55 11.98
C THR A 158 -17.94 8.41 12.99
N GLY A 159 -19.03 8.52 13.78
CA GLY A 159 -19.49 7.43 14.65
C GLY A 159 -19.81 6.15 13.88
N THR A 160 -20.51 6.25 12.75
CA THR A 160 -20.81 5.12 11.86
C THR A 160 -19.54 4.49 11.29
N TYR A 161 -18.59 5.29 10.81
CA TYR A 161 -17.28 4.81 10.35
C TYR A 161 -16.60 3.94 11.43
N HIS A 162 -16.52 4.44 12.66
CA HIS A 162 -15.91 3.68 13.75
C HIS A 162 -16.71 2.44 14.16
N ASN A 163 -18.03 2.44 14.02
CA ASN A 163 -18.85 1.26 14.25
C ASN A 163 -18.56 0.18 13.20
N LEU A 164 -18.48 0.55 11.92
CA LEU A 164 -18.11 -0.36 10.83
C LEU A 164 -16.70 -0.93 11.03
N LEU A 165 -15.74 -0.08 11.39
CA LEU A 165 -14.38 -0.53 11.70
C LEU A 165 -14.39 -1.53 12.86
N ARG A 166 -15.13 -1.26 13.94
CA ARG A 166 -15.28 -2.21 15.07
C ARG A 166 -15.94 -3.53 14.67
N MET A 167 -16.83 -3.53 13.68
CA MET A 167 -17.48 -4.73 13.17
C MET A 167 -16.58 -5.57 12.24
N TRP A 168 -15.70 -4.92 11.47
CA TRP A 168 -14.91 -5.57 10.42
C TRP A 168 -13.45 -5.83 10.81
N ALA A 169 -12.94 -5.17 11.85
CA ALA A 169 -11.57 -5.32 12.29
C ALA A 169 -11.32 -6.66 13.00
N ASP A 170 -10.18 -7.27 12.66
CA ASP A 170 -9.52 -8.36 13.35
C ASP A 170 -8.24 -7.80 13.98
N THR A 171 -8.23 -7.58 15.29
CA THR A 171 -7.12 -6.92 16.04
C THR A 171 -6.21 -7.91 16.75
#